data_AF-A0A2K3L6A9-F1
#
_entry.id   AF-A0A2K3L6A9-F1
#
_cell.length_a   1.000
_cell.length_b   1.000
_cell.length_c   1.000
_cell.angle_alpha   90.00
_cell.angle_beta   90.00
_cell.angle_gamma   90.00
#
_symmetry.space_group_name_H-M   'P 1'
#
loop_
_entity.id
_entity.type
_entity.pdbx_description
1 polymer ?
#
loop_
_entity_poly.entity_id
_entity_poly.type
_entity_poly.pdbx_seq_one_letter_code
_entity_poly.pdbx_strand_id
1 'polypeptide(L)'
;MQVCIAGFKKGQLKVLAHSFDRSLGGRDFDEVLFHHFAGKFKEEYKIDVLQNARACLRLRASCEKMKKMLSANPVVPMNIECLMDETDVKGIMKREEFEELSLPILERVKGPLEKALADAGLSVDDIHMVEVVGSGSRVPAINKILTEFFKKEPRRTMNASECVAKGAALQCAILSPTFKVREFQVNESFPFSISLAWKGSGPDAQDTVPDNQQSSLVFPKGNPIPSIKALTFYRSGTFTIDVQYSDASGQQTPSRISTYTIGPFEVKQSEKAKVKVKVRLNVHGIVSVDLATLLEEEEVEASVSKESASEPTKMDADEAPADAAAAPPNGNDADVNMQDAKANADTPGVENGIPENGDKPAQMDVDDTKVPKKKVKKTNVPVAELVYGAMSPADVQKASEKEYEMALQDRVMEETKDKKNAVEAYVYDMRNK
;
A
#
# COMPACT_ATOMS: atom_id res chain seq x y z
N MET A 1 -2.68 -17.12 -5.17
CA MET A 1 -3.85 -17.05 -4.29
C MET A 1 -3.47 -16.12 -3.16
N GLN A 2 -4.34 -15.20 -2.80
CA GLN A 2 -4.08 -14.22 -1.75
C GLN A 2 -5.19 -14.30 -0.70
N VAL A 3 -4.81 -14.18 0.56
CA VAL A 3 -5.69 -14.17 1.72
C VAL A 3 -5.38 -12.92 2.51
N CYS A 4 -6.41 -12.12 2.79
CA CYS A 4 -6.31 -10.93 3.62
C CYS A 4 -7.34 -11.04 4.74
N ILE A 5 -6.90 -10.87 5.97
CA ILE A 5 -7.77 -10.78 7.14
C ILE A 5 -7.81 -9.32 7.55
N ALA A 6 -9.00 -8.73 7.54
CA ALA A 6 -9.21 -7.34 7.90
C ALA A 6 -10.33 -7.18 8.92
N GLY A 7 -10.11 -6.30 9.89
CA GLY A 7 -11.13 -5.85 10.84
C GLY A 7 -11.86 -4.63 10.30
N PHE A 8 -13.19 -4.70 10.26
CA PHE A 8 -14.04 -3.59 9.82
C PHE A 8 -14.75 -2.95 11.00
N LYS A 9 -14.76 -1.61 11.01
CA LYS A 9 -15.64 -0.80 11.87
C LYS A 9 -16.30 0.27 10.98
N LYS A 10 -17.36 0.91 11.46
CA LYS A 10 -18.03 1.98 10.69
C LYS A 10 -16.99 3.07 10.34
N GLY A 11 -16.78 3.30 9.05
CA GLY A 11 -15.86 4.34 8.54
C GLY A 11 -14.38 3.96 8.53
N GLN A 12 -13.99 2.73 8.88
CA GLN A 12 -12.58 2.32 8.82
C GLN A 12 -12.38 0.82 8.59
N LEU A 13 -11.28 0.45 7.96
CA LEU A 13 -10.77 -0.92 7.91
C LEU A 13 -9.32 -0.98 8.39
N LYS A 14 -8.96 -2.09 9.03
CA LYS A 14 -7.59 -2.39 9.42
C LYS A 14 -7.19 -3.77 8.92
N VAL A 15 -6.14 -3.85 8.11
CA VAL A 15 -5.55 -5.13 7.72
C VAL A 15 -4.79 -5.71 8.91
N LEU A 16 -5.12 -6.94 9.28
CA LEU A 16 -4.52 -7.67 10.39
C LEU A 16 -3.39 -8.56 9.89
N ALA A 17 -3.67 -9.31 8.82
CA ALA A 17 -2.69 -10.19 8.20
C ALA A 17 -2.90 -10.31 6.69
N HIS A 18 -1.80 -10.61 6.01
CA HIS A 18 -1.77 -10.89 4.59
C HIS A 18 -0.89 -12.11 4.33
N SER A 19 -1.39 -13.02 3.52
CA SER A 19 -0.68 -14.23 3.12
C SER A 19 -1.01 -14.56 1.68
N PHE A 20 -0.08 -15.21 1.00
CA PHE A 20 -0.22 -15.52 -0.41
C PHE A 20 0.63 -16.71 -0.84
N ASP A 21 0.17 -17.35 -1.92
CA ASP A 21 0.96 -18.22 -2.77
C ASP A 21 1.01 -17.57 -4.17
N ARG A 22 2.21 -17.22 -4.64
CA ARG A 22 2.43 -16.49 -5.91
C ARG A 22 2.19 -17.36 -7.14
N SER A 23 2.32 -18.67 -7.02
CA SER A 23 2.22 -19.66 -8.11
C SER A 23 1.00 -20.57 -7.92
N LEU A 24 -0.10 -19.98 -7.45
CA LEU A 24 -1.38 -20.66 -7.28
C LEU A 24 -2.51 -19.78 -7.83
N GLY A 25 -3.05 -20.11 -8.99
CA GLY A 25 -4.07 -19.32 -9.65
C GLY A 25 -4.86 -20.10 -10.69
N GLY A 26 -5.76 -19.40 -11.38
CA GLY A 26 -6.61 -20.01 -12.41
C GLY A 26 -5.81 -20.65 -13.55
N ARG A 27 -4.61 -20.12 -13.84
CA ARG A 27 -3.71 -20.63 -14.87
C ARG A 27 -3.17 -22.02 -14.54
N ASP A 28 -2.85 -22.29 -13.27
CA ASP A 28 -2.30 -23.59 -12.88
C ASP A 28 -3.31 -24.72 -13.16
N PHE A 29 -4.60 -24.45 -12.92
CA PHE A 29 -5.70 -25.34 -13.33
C PHE A 29 -5.82 -25.50 -14.86
N ASP A 30 -5.57 -24.42 -15.62
CA ASP A 30 -5.57 -24.50 -17.08
C ASP A 30 -4.42 -25.37 -17.59
N GLU A 31 -3.24 -25.29 -16.97
CA GLU A 31 -2.08 -26.12 -17.33
C GLU A 31 -2.31 -27.60 -16.99
N VAL A 32 -3.03 -27.94 -15.90
CA VAL A 32 -3.41 -29.32 -15.61
C VAL A 32 -4.24 -29.92 -16.74
N LEU A 33 -5.28 -29.20 -17.19
CA LEU A 33 -6.09 -29.63 -18.33
C LEU A 33 -5.27 -29.70 -19.62
N PHE A 34 -4.40 -28.70 -19.85
CA PHE A 34 -3.54 -28.66 -21.02
C PHE A 34 -2.61 -29.88 -21.08
N HIS A 35 -1.94 -30.23 -19.99
CA HIS A 35 -1.04 -31.40 -19.96
C HIS A 35 -1.80 -32.72 -20.12
N HIS A 36 -2.98 -32.85 -19.49
CA HIS A 36 -3.84 -34.01 -19.68
C HIS A 36 -4.23 -34.19 -21.16
N PHE A 37 -4.77 -33.15 -21.81
CA PHE A 37 -5.19 -33.24 -23.21
C PHE A 37 -4.02 -33.31 -24.19
N ALA A 38 -2.88 -32.69 -23.90
CA ALA A 38 -1.68 -32.82 -24.73
C ALA A 38 -1.18 -34.28 -24.74
N GLY A 39 -1.14 -34.93 -23.57
CA GLY A 39 -0.82 -36.36 -23.47
C GLY A 39 -1.83 -37.23 -24.21
N LYS A 40 -3.12 -37.00 -23.96
CA LYS A 40 -4.22 -37.73 -24.62
C LYS A 40 -4.18 -37.61 -26.14
N PHE A 41 -3.96 -36.41 -26.67
CA PHE A 41 -3.94 -36.20 -28.12
C PHE A 41 -2.67 -36.75 -28.79
N LYS A 42 -1.56 -36.81 -28.07
CA LYS A 42 -0.37 -37.52 -28.52
C LYS A 42 -0.60 -39.02 -28.65
N GLU A 43 -1.40 -39.61 -27.76
CA GLU A 43 -1.74 -41.02 -27.79
C GLU A 43 -2.82 -41.36 -28.83
N GLU A 44 -3.94 -40.64 -28.82
CA GLU A 44 -5.12 -40.93 -29.65
C GLU A 44 -4.98 -40.44 -31.10
N TYR A 45 -4.50 -39.21 -31.29
CA TYR A 45 -4.44 -38.55 -32.60
C TYR A 45 -3.02 -38.50 -33.18
N LYS A 46 -2.03 -38.99 -32.44
CA LYS A 46 -0.60 -38.98 -32.82
C LYS A 46 -0.03 -37.58 -33.10
N ILE A 47 -0.65 -36.53 -32.55
CA ILE A 47 -0.18 -35.15 -32.67
C ILE A 47 0.56 -34.71 -31.39
N ASP A 48 1.75 -34.11 -31.54
CA ASP A 48 2.49 -33.54 -30.41
C ASP A 48 2.29 -32.01 -30.37
N VAL A 49 1.25 -31.60 -29.65
CA VAL A 49 0.86 -30.19 -29.51
C VAL A 49 1.99 -29.34 -28.91
N LEU A 50 2.88 -29.92 -28.09
CA LEU A 50 3.98 -29.21 -27.44
C LEU A 50 5.03 -28.71 -28.43
N GLN A 51 5.13 -29.31 -29.62
CA GLN A 51 6.05 -28.90 -30.68
C GLN A 51 5.52 -27.74 -31.51
N ASN A 52 4.25 -27.36 -31.36
CA ASN A 52 3.62 -26.31 -32.16
C ASN A 52 3.03 -25.20 -31.26
N ALA A 53 3.64 -24.00 -31.31
CA ALA A 53 3.23 -22.86 -30.50
C ALA A 53 1.78 -22.43 -30.75
N ARG A 54 1.30 -22.47 -32.01
CA ARG A 54 -0.08 -22.12 -32.36
C ARG A 54 -1.07 -23.13 -31.80
N ALA A 55 -0.77 -24.43 -31.94
CA ALA A 55 -1.61 -25.50 -31.39
C ALA A 55 -1.66 -25.41 -29.85
N CYS A 56 -0.52 -25.17 -29.21
CA CYS A 56 -0.41 -24.90 -27.78
C CYS A 56 -1.37 -23.81 -27.30
N LEU A 57 -1.35 -22.64 -27.95
CA LEU A 57 -2.22 -21.51 -27.58
C LEU A 57 -3.70 -21.85 -27.76
N ARG A 58 -4.06 -22.52 -28.85
CA ARG A 58 -5.45 -22.92 -29.13
C ARG A 58 -5.97 -23.95 -28.12
N LEU A 59 -5.14 -24.92 -27.75
CA LEU A 59 -5.48 -25.92 -26.73
C LEU A 59 -5.64 -25.26 -25.36
N ARG A 60 -4.71 -24.38 -24.94
CA ARG A 60 -4.84 -23.63 -23.68
C ARG A 60 -6.11 -22.79 -23.61
N ALA A 61 -6.43 -22.04 -24.67
CA ALA A 61 -7.66 -21.25 -24.73
C ALA A 61 -8.93 -22.13 -24.61
N SER A 62 -8.88 -23.34 -25.18
CA SER A 62 -9.99 -24.30 -25.07
C SER A 62 -10.08 -24.93 -23.68
N CYS A 63 -8.94 -25.21 -23.03
CA CYS A 63 -8.86 -25.66 -21.65
C CYS A 63 -9.41 -24.60 -20.67
N GLU A 64 -9.09 -23.32 -20.86
CA GLU A 64 -9.62 -22.24 -20.03
C GLU A 64 -11.16 -22.14 -20.13
N LYS A 65 -11.71 -22.24 -21.35
CA LYS A 65 -13.16 -22.28 -21.58
C LYS A 65 -13.78 -23.51 -20.92
N MET A 66 -13.15 -24.67 -21.06
CA MET A 66 -13.60 -25.92 -20.44
C MET A 66 -13.64 -25.81 -18.91
N LYS A 67 -12.57 -25.31 -18.26
CA LYS A 67 -12.53 -25.07 -16.81
C LYS A 67 -13.70 -24.19 -16.33
N LYS A 68 -13.98 -23.10 -17.06
CA LYS A 68 -15.12 -22.21 -16.76
C LYS A 68 -16.45 -22.96 -16.84
N MET A 69 -16.65 -23.77 -17.88
CA MET A 69 -17.85 -24.58 -18.03
C MET A 69 -17.98 -25.67 -16.97
N LEU A 70 -16.86 -26.29 -16.55
CA LEU A 70 -16.82 -27.33 -15.50
C LEU A 70 -17.24 -26.78 -14.12
N SER A 71 -17.07 -25.46 -13.91
CA SER A 71 -17.52 -24.80 -12.69
C SER A 71 -19.05 -24.80 -12.57
N ALA A 72 -19.78 -24.80 -13.69
CA ALA A 72 -21.24 -24.87 -13.73
C ALA A 72 -21.76 -26.30 -13.99
N ASN A 73 -21.15 -27.00 -14.94
CA ASN A 73 -21.61 -28.30 -15.44
C ASN A 73 -20.70 -29.45 -14.94
N PRO A 74 -21.26 -30.61 -14.60
CA PRO A 74 -20.47 -31.75 -14.12
C PRO A 74 -19.65 -32.43 -15.23
N VAL A 75 -20.05 -32.27 -16.49
CA VAL A 75 -19.38 -32.86 -17.65
C VAL A 75 -19.34 -31.82 -18.77
N VAL A 76 -18.20 -31.69 -19.44
CA VAL A 76 -18.00 -30.73 -20.52
C VAL A 76 -17.27 -31.42 -21.69
N PRO A 77 -17.82 -31.36 -22.91
CA PRO A 77 -17.09 -31.74 -24.11
C PRO A 77 -16.18 -30.59 -24.61
N MET A 78 -15.08 -30.95 -25.25
CA MET A 78 -14.19 -30.06 -26.01
C MET A 78 -14.17 -30.52 -27.47
N ASN A 79 -14.26 -29.57 -28.39
CA ASN A 79 -13.99 -29.82 -29.81
C ASN A 79 -13.09 -28.70 -30.33
N ILE A 80 -11.98 -29.05 -30.98
CA ILE A 80 -11.08 -28.09 -31.60
C ILE A 80 -10.81 -28.53 -33.04
N GLU A 81 -11.27 -27.73 -33.99
CA GLU A 81 -11.09 -27.98 -35.42
C GLU A 81 -9.67 -27.64 -35.88
N CYS A 82 -9.09 -28.48 -36.73
CA CYS A 82 -7.76 -28.33 -37.31
C CYS A 82 -6.72 -27.89 -36.27
N LEU A 83 -6.64 -28.59 -35.13
CA LEU A 83 -5.73 -28.18 -34.04
C LEU A 83 -4.27 -28.20 -34.51
N MET A 84 -3.89 -29.27 -35.18
CA MET A 84 -2.57 -29.50 -35.78
C MET A 84 -2.73 -30.50 -36.94
N ASP A 85 -1.95 -30.35 -38.01
CA ASP A 85 -1.92 -31.27 -39.16
C ASP A 85 -3.32 -31.60 -39.71
N GLU A 86 -4.16 -30.57 -39.87
CA GLU A 86 -5.56 -30.67 -40.35
C GLU A 86 -6.43 -31.65 -39.56
N THR A 87 -6.01 -32.00 -38.35
CA THR A 87 -6.70 -32.97 -37.50
C THR A 87 -7.61 -32.25 -36.50
N ASP A 88 -8.89 -32.63 -36.53
CA ASP A 88 -9.86 -32.25 -35.53
C ASP A 88 -9.72 -33.11 -34.29
N VAL A 89 -9.74 -32.49 -33.11
CA VAL A 89 -9.66 -33.22 -31.84
C VAL A 89 -10.92 -33.03 -31.01
N LYS A 90 -11.32 -34.12 -30.37
CA LYS A 90 -12.43 -34.15 -29.42
C LYS A 90 -11.95 -34.64 -28.07
N GLY A 91 -12.46 -34.01 -27.03
CA GLY A 91 -12.20 -34.36 -25.65
C GLY A 91 -13.48 -34.30 -24.83
N ILE A 92 -13.49 -35.00 -23.71
CA ILE A 92 -14.52 -34.85 -22.69
C ILE A 92 -13.81 -34.80 -21.34
N MET A 93 -14.29 -33.97 -20.44
CA MET A 93 -13.77 -33.86 -19.09
C MET A 93 -14.94 -33.88 -18.12
N LYS A 94 -14.84 -34.69 -17.08
CA LYS A 94 -15.76 -34.66 -15.94
C LYS A 94 -15.18 -33.77 -14.84
N ARG A 95 -16.04 -33.15 -14.04
CA ARG A 95 -15.63 -32.31 -12.91
C ARG A 95 -14.82 -33.12 -11.91
N GLU A 96 -15.26 -34.33 -11.59
CA GLU A 96 -14.58 -35.23 -10.64
C GLU A 96 -13.15 -35.55 -11.10
N GLU A 97 -12.99 -35.90 -12.38
CA GLU A 97 -11.68 -36.15 -12.99
C GLU A 97 -10.78 -34.90 -12.99
N PHE A 98 -11.35 -33.74 -13.32
CA PHE A 98 -10.62 -32.47 -13.24
C PHE A 98 -10.16 -32.13 -11.82
N GLU A 99 -11.01 -32.35 -10.81
CA GLU A 99 -10.67 -32.13 -9.41
C GLU A 99 -9.58 -33.11 -8.93
N GLU A 100 -9.63 -34.37 -9.37
CA GLU A 100 -8.60 -35.39 -9.11
C GLU A 100 -7.24 -34.99 -9.73
N LEU A 101 -7.23 -34.60 -11.01
CA LEU A 101 -6.02 -34.12 -11.68
C LEU A 101 -5.45 -32.86 -11.03
N SER A 102 -6.30 -32.07 -10.37
CA SER A 102 -5.92 -30.81 -9.72
C SER A 102 -5.56 -30.95 -8.23
N LEU A 103 -5.55 -32.16 -7.67
CA LEU A 103 -5.24 -32.40 -6.25
C LEU A 103 -3.95 -31.68 -5.77
N PRO A 104 -2.81 -31.75 -6.48
CA PRO A 104 -1.59 -31.06 -6.04
C PRO A 104 -1.73 -29.53 -5.93
N ILE A 105 -2.63 -28.94 -6.72
CA ILE A 105 -2.93 -27.50 -6.67
C ILE A 105 -3.89 -27.21 -5.52
N LEU A 106 -4.90 -28.05 -5.33
CA LEU A 106 -5.93 -27.91 -4.31
C LEU A 106 -5.35 -28.05 -2.90
N GLU A 107 -4.39 -28.94 -2.68
CA GLU A 107 -3.71 -29.10 -1.38
C GLU A 107 -2.98 -27.82 -0.93
N ARG A 108 -2.44 -27.05 -1.88
CA ARG A 108 -1.72 -25.80 -1.62
C ARG A 108 -2.62 -24.65 -1.18
N VAL A 109 -3.94 -24.76 -1.35
CA VAL A 109 -4.93 -23.73 -0.96
C VAL A 109 -4.92 -23.49 0.55
N LYS A 110 -4.66 -24.51 1.37
CA LYS A 110 -4.70 -24.41 2.84
C LYS A 110 -3.54 -23.58 3.41
N GLY A 111 -2.35 -23.67 2.82
CA GLY A 111 -1.14 -23.01 3.33
C GLY A 111 -1.30 -21.49 3.54
N PRO A 112 -1.78 -20.72 2.54
CA PRO A 112 -2.04 -19.30 2.72
C PRO A 112 -3.08 -18.97 3.79
N LEU A 113 -4.11 -19.83 3.97
CA LEU A 113 -5.17 -19.64 4.95
C LEU A 113 -4.66 -19.79 6.39
N GLU A 114 -3.93 -20.87 6.65
CA GLU A 114 -3.32 -21.17 7.96
C GLU A 114 -2.32 -20.08 8.35
N LYS A 115 -1.46 -19.69 7.41
CA LYS A 115 -0.49 -18.61 7.62
C LYS A 115 -1.16 -17.28 7.92
N ALA A 116 -2.25 -16.94 7.24
CA ALA A 116 -2.98 -15.69 7.50
C ALA A 116 -3.57 -15.66 8.92
N LEU A 117 -4.16 -16.77 9.39
CA LEU A 117 -4.69 -16.87 10.76
C LEU A 117 -3.58 -16.77 11.81
N ALA A 118 -2.47 -17.50 11.60
CA ALA A 118 -1.32 -17.46 12.49
C ALA A 118 -0.73 -16.04 12.59
N ASP A 119 -0.55 -15.37 11.45
CA ASP A 119 -0.04 -14.00 11.38
C ASP A 119 -1.01 -12.98 12.03
N ALA A 120 -2.32 -13.21 11.94
CA ALA A 120 -3.33 -12.39 12.60
C ALA A 120 -3.46 -12.66 14.11
N GLY A 121 -2.93 -13.79 14.60
CA GLY A 121 -3.14 -14.26 15.95
C GLY A 121 -4.60 -14.62 16.24
N LEU A 122 -5.33 -15.10 15.22
CA LEU A 122 -6.76 -15.41 15.30
C LEU A 122 -7.01 -16.90 15.08
N SER A 123 -8.08 -17.40 15.70
CA SER A 123 -8.64 -18.72 15.42
C SER A 123 -9.66 -18.66 14.28
N VAL A 124 -10.08 -19.83 13.79
CA VAL A 124 -11.16 -19.92 12.78
C VAL A 124 -12.47 -19.31 13.29
N ASP A 125 -12.75 -19.46 14.59
CA ASP A 125 -14.01 -19.01 15.19
C ASP A 125 -14.13 -17.47 15.23
N ASP A 126 -13.00 -16.77 15.32
CA ASP A 126 -12.92 -15.30 15.32
C ASP A 126 -13.28 -14.68 13.95
N ILE A 127 -13.26 -15.47 12.87
CA ILE A 127 -13.55 -15.00 11.51
C ILE A 127 -15.05 -14.86 11.32
N HIS A 128 -15.55 -13.64 11.19
CA HIS A 128 -17.00 -13.40 11.11
C HIS A 128 -17.60 -13.81 9.75
N MET A 129 -16.91 -13.48 8.66
CA MET A 129 -17.36 -13.71 7.29
C MET A 129 -16.17 -14.04 6.39
N VAL A 130 -16.39 -14.92 5.41
CA VAL A 130 -15.41 -15.26 4.38
C VAL A 130 -15.95 -14.72 3.06
N GLU A 131 -15.24 -13.78 2.44
CA GLU A 131 -15.65 -13.17 1.18
C GLU A 131 -14.69 -13.60 0.08
N VAL A 132 -15.21 -14.14 -1.03
CA VAL A 132 -14.38 -14.64 -2.13
C VAL A 132 -14.43 -13.73 -3.35
N VAL A 133 -13.25 -13.33 -3.82
CA VAL A 133 -13.05 -12.48 -5.00
C VAL A 133 -12.14 -13.17 -6.01
N GLY A 134 -12.18 -12.71 -7.26
CA GLY A 134 -11.41 -13.30 -8.37
C GLY A 134 -12.06 -14.53 -8.99
N SER A 135 -11.88 -14.69 -10.31
CA SER A 135 -12.55 -15.72 -11.10
C SER A 135 -12.15 -17.15 -10.76
N GLY A 136 -10.93 -17.37 -10.25
CA GLY A 136 -10.45 -18.69 -9.83
C GLY A 136 -11.25 -19.29 -8.67
N SER A 137 -11.86 -18.45 -7.82
CA SER A 137 -12.72 -18.89 -6.71
C SER A 137 -14.01 -19.58 -7.16
N ARG A 138 -14.37 -19.53 -8.46
CA ARG A 138 -15.59 -20.15 -8.98
C ARG A 138 -15.47 -21.68 -9.13
N VAL A 139 -14.26 -22.24 -9.06
CA VAL A 139 -14.05 -23.69 -9.05
C VAL A 139 -14.71 -24.27 -7.78
N PRO A 140 -15.67 -25.20 -7.88
CA PRO A 140 -16.42 -25.71 -6.73
C PRO A 140 -15.56 -26.29 -5.61
N ALA A 141 -14.49 -27.02 -5.94
CA ALA A 141 -13.54 -27.54 -4.96
C ALA A 141 -12.92 -26.45 -4.05
N ILE A 142 -12.70 -25.24 -4.56
CA ILE A 142 -12.18 -24.12 -3.75
C ILE A 142 -13.20 -23.70 -2.69
N ASN A 143 -14.48 -23.56 -3.05
CA ASN A 143 -15.52 -23.23 -2.07
C ASN A 143 -15.66 -24.36 -1.03
N LYS A 144 -15.50 -25.62 -1.43
CA LYS A 144 -15.55 -26.77 -0.53
C LYS A 144 -14.41 -26.74 0.50
N ILE A 145 -13.18 -26.50 0.06
CA ILE A 145 -12.01 -26.33 0.93
C ILE A 145 -12.20 -25.17 1.90
N LEU A 146 -12.67 -24.01 1.41
CA LEU A 146 -12.91 -22.84 2.25
C LEU A 146 -14.02 -23.08 3.29
N THR A 147 -15.10 -23.75 2.89
CA THR A 147 -16.22 -24.10 3.79
C THR A 147 -15.76 -25.08 4.87
N GLU A 148 -14.96 -26.09 4.49
CA GLU A 148 -14.40 -27.05 5.43
C GLU A 148 -13.39 -26.40 6.38
N PHE A 149 -12.56 -25.48 5.89
CA PHE A 149 -11.54 -24.80 6.67
C PHE A 149 -12.16 -23.82 7.68
N PHE A 150 -13.03 -22.91 7.21
CA PHE A 150 -13.62 -21.87 8.06
C PHE A 150 -14.90 -22.29 8.79
N LYS A 151 -15.44 -23.47 8.48
CA LYS A 151 -16.75 -23.96 8.97
C LYS A 151 -17.90 -22.98 8.66
N LYS A 152 -17.73 -22.16 7.62
CA LYS A 152 -18.63 -21.09 7.20
C LYS A 152 -18.71 -21.05 5.69
N GLU A 153 -19.90 -20.78 5.15
CA GLU A 153 -20.10 -20.68 3.71
C GLU A 153 -19.48 -19.37 3.17
N PRO A 154 -18.58 -19.44 2.16
CA PRO A 154 -18.03 -18.25 1.53
C PRO A 154 -19.09 -17.42 0.81
N ARG A 155 -19.05 -16.11 1.01
CA ARG A 155 -19.99 -15.14 0.45
C ARG A 155 -19.43 -14.44 -0.79
N ARG A 156 -20.35 -13.94 -1.62
CA ARG A 156 -20.11 -13.21 -2.87
C ARG A 156 -20.95 -11.94 -2.96
N THR A 157 -21.00 -11.19 -1.87
CA THR A 157 -21.64 -9.87 -1.80
C THR A 157 -20.91 -8.85 -2.69
N MET A 158 -19.59 -9.01 -2.87
CA MET A 158 -18.81 -8.20 -3.79
C MET A 158 -18.82 -8.75 -5.21
N ASN A 159 -18.80 -7.86 -6.22
CA ASN A 159 -18.54 -8.28 -7.61
C ASN A 159 -17.08 -8.76 -7.71
N ALA A 160 -16.90 -10.07 -7.88
CA ALA A 160 -15.60 -10.73 -7.89
C ALA A 160 -14.64 -10.26 -9.00
N SER A 161 -15.14 -9.65 -10.08
CA SER A 161 -14.33 -9.19 -11.21
C SER A 161 -13.96 -7.70 -11.12
N GLU A 162 -14.79 -6.90 -10.45
CA GLU A 162 -14.66 -5.43 -10.46
C GLU A 162 -14.25 -4.83 -9.12
N CYS A 163 -14.45 -5.54 -8.01
CA CYS A 163 -14.25 -4.99 -6.65
C CYS A 163 -12.86 -4.41 -6.44
N VAL A 164 -11.81 -5.04 -6.98
CA VAL A 164 -10.43 -4.57 -6.88
C VAL A 164 -10.26 -3.23 -7.63
N ALA A 165 -10.75 -3.14 -8.87
CA ALA A 165 -10.67 -1.93 -9.67
C ALA A 165 -11.48 -0.77 -9.05
N LYS A 166 -12.69 -1.06 -8.55
CA LYS A 166 -13.53 -0.10 -7.83
C LYS A 166 -12.87 0.40 -6.55
N GLY A 167 -12.24 -0.50 -5.78
CA GLY A 167 -11.47 -0.13 -4.59
C GLY A 167 -10.25 0.74 -4.93
N ALA A 168 -9.52 0.41 -6.00
CA ALA A 168 -8.39 1.21 -6.47
C ALA A 168 -8.82 2.62 -6.92
N ALA A 169 -9.92 2.72 -7.67
CA ALA A 169 -10.48 4.01 -8.08
C ALA A 169 -10.92 4.86 -6.87
N LEU A 170 -11.53 4.23 -5.86
CA LEU A 170 -11.89 4.90 -4.61
C LEU A 170 -10.63 5.39 -3.87
N GLN A 171 -9.58 4.57 -3.77
CA GLN A 171 -8.32 4.97 -3.15
C GLN A 171 -7.65 6.13 -3.91
N CYS A 172 -7.71 6.13 -5.24
CA CYS A 172 -7.24 7.25 -6.06
C CYS A 172 -8.02 8.54 -5.75
N ALA A 173 -9.35 8.43 -5.61
CA ALA A 173 -10.20 9.56 -5.23
C ALA A 173 -9.91 10.06 -3.80
N ILE A 174 -9.60 9.17 -2.85
CA ILE A 174 -9.18 9.54 -1.48
C ILE A 174 -7.85 10.32 -1.50
N LEU A 175 -6.91 9.93 -2.35
CA LEU A 175 -5.60 10.56 -2.46
C LEU A 175 -5.63 11.87 -3.28
N SER A 176 -6.72 12.14 -4.01
CA SER A 176 -6.84 13.33 -4.84
C SER A 176 -7.07 14.59 -3.98
N PRO A 177 -6.30 15.67 -4.18
CA PRO A 177 -6.55 16.93 -3.49
C PRO A 177 -7.80 17.65 -4.02
N THR A 178 -8.32 17.26 -5.19
CA THR A 178 -9.43 17.94 -5.86
C THR A 178 -10.78 17.28 -5.62
N PHE A 179 -10.81 16.02 -5.20
CA PHE A 179 -12.04 15.24 -5.07
C PHE A 179 -12.31 14.90 -3.61
N LYS A 180 -13.52 15.21 -3.11
CA LYS A 180 -13.92 14.87 -1.74
C LYS A 180 -14.84 13.66 -1.77
N VAL A 181 -14.41 12.58 -1.12
CA VAL A 181 -15.22 11.38 -0.88
C VAL A 181 -15.68 11.33 0.56
N ARG A 182 -16.64 10.44 0.86
CA ARG A 182 -17.00 10.14 2.25
C ARG A 182 -15.76 9.63 2.99
N GLU A 183 -15.52 10.17 4.18
CA GLU A 183 -14.38 9.75 5.01
C GLU A 183 -14.42 8.25 5.29
N PHE A 184 -13.33 7.58 4.92
CA PHE A 184 -13.11 6.17 5.17
C PHE A 184 -11.61 5.93 5.40
N GLN A 185 -11.25 5.43 6.57
CA GLN A 185 -9.85 5.21 6.92
C GLN A 185 -9.40 3.80 6.54
N VAL A 186 -8.27 3.70 5.86
CA VAL A 186 -7.64 2.44 5.45
C VAL A 186 -6.32 2.30 6.21
N ASN A 187 -6.28 1.40 7.19
CA ASN A 187 -5.06 1.08 7.92
C ASN A 187 -4.44 -0.19 7.33
N GLU A 188 -3.45 0.00 6.46
CA GLU A 188 -2.71 -1.10 5.82
C GLU A 188 -1.56 -1.61 6.71
N SER A 189 -1.19 -2.86 6.50
CA SER A 189 -0.18 -3.59 7.27
C SER A 189 0.95 -4.06 6.35
N PHE A 190 2.18 -3.70 6.66
CA PHE A 190 3.33 -4.03 5.82
C PHE A 190 3.74 -5.51 5.99
N PRO A 191 3.78 -6.31 4.91
CA PRO A 191 3.88 -7.77 5.02
C PRO A 191 5.30 -8.30 5.31
N PHE A 192 6.33 -7.44 5.32
CA PHE A 192 7.72 -7.87 5.46
C PHE A 192 8.44 -7.19 6.62
N SER A 193 9.46 -7.84 7.17
CA SER A 193 10.38 -7.24 8.14
C SER A 193 11.56 -6.59 7.41
N ILE A 194 11.87 -5.35 7.75
CA ILE A 194 12.93 -4.54 7.12
C ILE A 194 13.96 -4.16 8.17
N SER A 195 15.20 -4.54 7.90
CA SER A 195 16.37 -4.13 8.65
C SER A 195 17.19 -3.12 7.87
N LEU A 196 17.86 -2.25 8.61
CA LEU A 196 18.98 -1.47 8.10
C LEU A 196 20.27 -2.14 8.54
N ALA A 197 21.24 -2.24 7.65
CA ALA A 197 22.57 -2.77 7.92
C ALA A 197 23.64 -1.75 7.54
N TRP A 198 24.70 -1.64 8.34
CA TRP A 198 25.78 -0.69 8.13
C TRP A 198 27.09 -1.21 8.71
N LYS A 199 28.23 -0.73 8.20
CA LYS A 199 29.54 -1.06 8.78
C LYS A 199 29.71 -0.41 10.15
N GLY A 200 30.17 -1.15 11.15
CA GLY A 200 30.48 -0.65 12.49
C GLY A 200 31.58 0.42 12.50
N SER A 201 31.79 1.06 13.66
CA SER A 201 32.78 2.15 13.81
C SER A 201 33.77 1.92 14.96
N GLY A 202 34.15 0.66 15.23
CA GLY A 202 35.12 0.31 16.26
C GLY A 202 36.59 0.47 15.81
N PRO A 203 37.56 0.55 16.74
CA PRO A 203 39.00 0.63 16.43
C PRO A 203 39.54 -0.59 15.67
N ASP A 204 38.86 -1.75 15.75
CA ASP A 204 39.25 -3.00 15.10
C ASP A 204 38.72 -3.13 13.65
N ALA A 205 38.28 -2.03 13.03
CA ALA A 205 37.90 -1.99 11.61
C ALA A 205 39.14 -1.87 10.69
N GLN A 206 40.21 -2.62 10.99
CA GLN A 206 41.22 -2.95 9.98
C GLN A 206 40.62 -4.01 9.06
N ASP A 207 40.88 -3.88 7.75
CA ASP A 207 40.29 -4.61 6.61
C ASP A 207 40.53 -6.15 6.58
N THR A 208 40.62 -6.82 7.72
CA THR A 208 40.98 -8.25 7.82
C THR A 208 39.88 -9.15 8.40
N VAL A 209 38.74 -8.61 8.85
CA VAL A 209 37.59 -9.42 9.29
C VAL A 209 36.31 -9.00 8.56
N PRO A 210 35.64 -9.87 7.77
CA PRO A 210 34.51 -9.50 6.93
C PRO A 210 33.21 -9.12 7.67
N ASP A 211 33.16 -9.22 9.00
CA ASP A 211 31.90 -9.46 9.73
C ASP A 211 31.53 -8.43 10.81
N ASN A 212 32.01 -7.18 10.71
CA ASN A 212 31.57 -6.10 11.62
C ASN A 212 30.37 -5.31 11.06
N GLN A 213 29.41 -6.02 10.47
CA GLN A 213 28.17 -5.44 9.94
C GLN A 213 27.13 -5.37 11.07
N GLN A 214 26.83 -4.15 11.52
CA GLN A 214 25.75 -3.92 12.46
C GLN A 214 24.43 -3.87 11.71
N SER A 215 23.36 -4.40 12.31
CA SER A 215 22.01 -4.27 11.77
C SER A 215 20.97 -3.97 12.84
N SER A 216 19.88 -3.31 12.43
CA SER A 216 18.73 -3.03 13.29
C SER A 216 17.45 -3.27 12.52
N LEU A 217 16.51 -3.99 13.12
CA LEU A 217 15.14 -4.10 12.63
C LEU A 217 14.45 -2.74 12.77
N VAL A 218 13.93 -2.19 11.66
CA VAL A 218 13.33 -0.85 11.62
C VAL A 218 11.82 -0.91 11.44
N PHE A 219 11.37 -1.74 10.50
CA PHE A 219 9.95 -2.00 10.29
C PHE A 219 9.70 -3.49 10.47
N PRO A 220 9.11 -3.94 11.60
CA PRO A 220 8.73 -5.34 11.73
C PRO A 220 7.61 -5.71 10.76
N LYS A 221 7.48 -7.00 10.44
CA LYS A 221 6.29 -7.54 9.78
C LYS A 221 5.02 -7.10 10.53
N GLY A 222 4.04 -6.64 9.77
CA GLY A 222 2.79 -6.08 10.30
C GLY A 222 2.85 -4.60 10.66
N ASN A 223 3.97 -3.91 10.40
CA ASN A 223 4.10 -2.49 10.71
C ASN A 223 3.08 -1.65 9.90
N PRO A 224 2.37 -0.68 10.52
CA PRO A 224 1.38 0.13 9.81
C PRO A 224 2.01 1.00 8.72
N ILE A 225 1.26 1.20 7.64
CA ILE A 225 1.65 2.06 6.53
C ILE A 225 0.78 3.32 6.53
N PRO A 226 1.35 4.54 6.41
CA PRO A 226 2.78 4.87 6.37
C PRO A 226 3.44 4.89 7.76
N SER A 227 4.77 4.80 7.82
CA SER A 227 5.53 4.88 9.08
C SER A 227 6.90 5.56 8.88
N ILE A 228 7.41 6.21 9.92
CA ILE A 228 8.73 6.87 9.91
C ILE A 228 9.50 6.42 11.16
N LYS A 229 10.77 6.04 10.96
CA LYS A 229 11.71 5.71 12.03
C LYS A 229 12.97 6.55 11.86
N ALA A 230 13.58 6.94 12.97
CA ALA A 230 14.83 7.70 12.95
C ALA A 230 15.91 6.96 13.71
N LEU A 231 17.06 6.74 13.06
CA LEU A 231 18.25 6.15 13.66
C LEU A 231 19.30 7.22 13.84
N THR A 232 20.10 7.10 14.90
CA THR A 232 21.19 8.04 15.19
C THR A 232 22.51 7.31 15.03
N PHE A 233 23.39 7.86 14.21
CA PHE A 233 24.72 7.34 13.92
C PHE A 233 25.77 8.32 14.41
N TYR A 234 26.88 7.78 14.89
CA TYR A 234 28.06 8.56 15.26
C TYR A 234 29.15 8.23 14.24
N ARG A 235 29.46 9.18 13.34
CA ARG A 235 30.34 8.96 12.18
C ARG A 235 31.27 10.14 11.97
N SER A 236 32.50 9.86 11.55
CA SER A 236 33.53 10.86 11.24
C SER A 236 33.53 11.31 9.77
N GLY A 237 32.74 10.65 8.91
CA GLY A 237 32.65 10.98 7.49
C GLY A 237 31.57 10.15 6.79
N THR A 238 31.58 10.20 5.47
CA THR A 238 30.63 9.50 4.60
C THR A 238 30.55 8.01 4.95
N PHE A 239 29.32 7.49 5.01
CA PHE A 239 29.07 6.08 5.31
C PHE A 239 27.86 5.56 4.53
N THR A 240 27.73 4.23 4.47
CA THR A 240 26.64 3.57 3.76
C THR A 240 25.68 2.87 4.72
N ILE A 241 24.41 2.82 4.32
CA ILE A 241 23.35 2.04 4.95
C ILE A 241 22.66 1.19 3.87
N ASP A 242 22.61 -0.11 4.09
CA ASP A 242 21.83 -1.04 3.29
C ASP A 242 20.44 -1.23 3.89
N VAL A 243 19.40 -1.17 3.05
CA VAL A 243 18.04 -1.59 3.39
C VAL A 243 17.87 -3.03 2.93
N GLN A 244 17.46 -3.93 3.82
CA GLN A 244 17.33 -5.36 3.51
C GLN A 244 16.15 -6.00 4.23
N TYR A 245 15.63 -7.07 3.65
CA TYR A 245 14.68 -7.96 4.32
C TYR A 245 15.40 -8.66 5.48
N SER A 246 14.77 -8.63 6.67
CA SER A 246 15.33 -9.27 7.87
C SER A 246 15.23 -10.80 7.82
N ASP A 247 14.21 -11.31 7.12
CA ASP A 247 13.97 -12.73 6.90
C ASP A 247 13.94 -12.97 5.39
N ALA A 248 15.00 -13.59 4.88
CA ALA A 248 15.12 -14.00 3.48
C ALA A 248 14.68 -15.46 3.27
N SER A 249 14.27 -16.18 4.34
CA SER A 249 13.92 -17.58 4.24
C SER A 249 12.61 -17.76 3.46
N GLY A 250 12.68 -18.49 2.35
CA GLY A 250 11.52 -18.75 1.47
C GLY A 250 11.21 -17.64 0.44
N GLN A 251 11.97 -16.55 0.41
CA GLN A 251 11.78 -15.46 -0.56
C GLN A 251 12.69 -15.71 -1.78
N GLN A 252 12.14 -15.83 -3.00
CA GLN A 252 12.92 -15.92 -4.24
C GLN A 252 13.54 -14.56 -4.68
N THR A 253 13.72 -13.63 -3.74
CA THR A 253 14.19 -12.27 -4.03
C THR A 253 15.50 -11.99 -3.32
N PRO A 254 16.39 -11.17 -3.91
CA PRO A 254 17.58 -10.69 -3.21
C PRO A 254 17.21 -10.09 -1.85
N SER A 255 18.03 -10.37 -0.83
CA SER A 255 17.80 -9.86 0.52
C SER A 255 17.95 -8.35 0.60
N ARG A 256 18.82 -7.76 -0.22
CA ARG A 256 19.10 -6.32 -0.24
C ARG A 256 18.18 -5.58 -1.21
N ILE A 257 17.54 -4.52 -0.72
CA ILE A 257 16.56 -3.70 -1.43
C ILE A 257 17.24 -2.47 -2.04
N SER A 258 18.06 -1.78 -1.24
CA SER A 258 18.75 -0.58 -1.68
C SER A 258 19.96 -0.27 -0.79
N THR A 259 20.88 0.54 -1.29
CA THR A 259 22.01 1.09 -0.54
C THR A 259 21.96 2.61 -0.60
N TYR A 260 22.12 3.25 0.55
CA TYR A 260 22.16 4.70 0.70
C TYR A 260 23.55 5.13 1.15
N THR A 261 24.14 6.11 0.46
CA THR A 261 25.40 6.76 0.83
C THR A 261 25.08 8.11 1.45
N ILE A 262 25.46 8.31 2.71
CA ILE A 262 25.15 9.52 3.49
C ILE A 262 26.43 10.33 3.65
N GLY A 263 26.46 11.51 3.04
CA GLY A 263 27.61 12.40 2.99
C GLY A 263 27.82 12.99 1.59
N PRO A 264 28.81 13.87 1.40
CA PRO A 264 29.83 14.26 2.39
C PRO A 264 29.29 15.21 3.47
N PHE A 265 29.93 15.19 4.65
CA PHE A 265 29.74 16.19 5.72
C PHE A 265 31.04 16.37 6.49
N GLU A 266 31.27 17.57 7.02
CA GLU A 266 32.46 17.93 7.78
C GLU A 266 32.21 17.79 9.29
N VAL A 267 33.27 17.49 10.02
CA VAL A 267 33.25 17.35 11.48
C VAL A 267 34.22 18.36 12.07
N LYS A 268 33.72 19.32 12.86
CA LYS A 268 34.51 20.45 13.39
C LYS A 268 35.37 20.11 14.61
N GLN A 269 35.14 18.96 15.23
CA GLN A 269 35.86 18.48 16.41
C GLN A 269 36.40 17.07 16.18
N SER A 270 37.44 16.66 16.91
CA SER A 270 38.04 15.31 16.84
C SER A 270 37.12 14.18 17.34
N GLU A 271 35.81 14.43 17.45
CA GLU A 271 34.78 13.50 17.90
C GLU A 271 33.84 13.11 16.76
N LYS A 272 33.26 11.92 16.83
CA LYS A 272 32.31 11.45 15.80
C LYS A 272 31.06 12.34 15.77
N ALA A 273 30.69 12.82 14.59
CA ALA A 273 29.52 13.65 14.39
C ALA A 273 28.22 12.85 14.55
N LYS A 274 27.21 13.46 15.18
CA LYS A 274 25.90 12.84 15.41
C LYS A 274 24.99 13.06 14.19
N VAL A 275 24.81 12.02 13.38
CA VAL A 275 23.96 12.03 12.18
C VAL A 275 22.65 11.30 12.47
N LYS A 276 21.53 12.03 12.40
CA LYS A 276 20.19 11.45 12.53
C LYS A 276 19.61 11.18 11.14
N VAL A 277 19.30 9.92 10.86
CA VAL A 277 18.78 9.45 9.57
C VAL A 277 17.33 9.05 9.74
N LYS A 278 16.44 9.65 8.96
CA LYS A 278 15.02 9.32 8.91
C LYS A 278 14.76 8.35 7.77
N VAL A 279 14.21 7.20 8.11
CA VAL A 279 13.78 6.17 7.17
C VAL A 279 12.26 6.13 7.16
N ARG A 280 11.69 6.13 5.97
CA ARG A 280 10.25 6.24 5.72
C ARG A 280 9.77 4.98 5.01
N LEU A 281 8.67 4.43 5.50
CA LEU A 281 7.80 3.51 4.78
C LEU A 281 6.62 4.34 4.26
N ASN A 282 6.59 4.62 2.95
CA ASN A 282 5.59 5.49 2.36
C ASN A 282 4.23 4.79 2.19
N VAL A 283 3.21 5.53 1.78
CA VAL A 283 1.83 5.01 1.60
C VAL A 283 1.72 3.87 0.58
N HIS A 284 2.72 3.67 -0.28
CA HIS A 284 2.78 2.60 -1.28
C HIS A 284 3.56 1.38 -0.79
N GLY A 285 4.03 1.37 0.45
CA GLY A 285 4.83 0.28 1.00
C GLY A 285 6.29 0.28 0.53
N ILE A 286 6.79 1.40 0.00
CA ILE A 286 8.19 1.55 -0.41
C ILE A 286 8.99 2.13 0.77
N VAL A 287 10.11 1.48 1.09
CA VAL A 287 11.05 1.96 2.10
C VAL A 287 12.12 2.82 1.45
N SER A 288 12.36 4.01 2.00
CA SER A 288 13.44 4.89 1.58
C SER A 288 14.07 5.65 2.74
N VAL A 289 15.30 6.11 2.56
CA VAL A 289 15.92 7.09 3.45
C VAL A 289 15.50 8.48 2.97
N ASP A 290 14.68 9.16 3.77
CA ASP A 290 14.03 10.42 3.41
C ASP A 290 14.94 11.63 3.69
N LEU A 291 15.68 11.60 4.80
CA LEU A 291 16.51 12.71 5.24
C LEU A 291 17.62 12.25 6.18
N ALA A 292 18.83 12.79 5.99
CA ALA A 292 19.90 12.74 6.97
C ALA A 292 20.20 14.16 7.51
N THR A 293 20.26 14.31 8.82
CA THR A 293 20.57 15.58 9.49
C THR A 293 21.74 15.42 10.45
N LEU A 294 22.78 16.23 10.26
CA LEU A 294 23.87 16.40 11.20
C LEU A 294 23.41 17.29 12.37
N LEU A 295 23.70 16.86 13.59
CA LEU A 295 23.41 17.58 14.83
C LEU A 295 24.73 18.01 15.48
N GLU A 296 25.02 19.31 15.47
CA GLU A 296 26.16 19.91 16.18
C GLU A 296 25.66 20.53 17.49
N GLU A 297 26.25 20.14 18.63
CA GLU A 297 26.00 20.81 19.91
C GLU A 297 26.91 22.04 19.99
N GLU A 298 26.32 23.23 20.08
CA GLU A 298 27.03 24.49 20.29
C GLU A 298 26.75 24.95 21.72
N GLU A 299 27.81 25.07 22.53
CA GLU A 299 27.73 25.71 23.84
C GLU A 299 27.69 27.22 23.63
N VAL A 300 26.55 27.84 23.96
CA VAL A 300 26.43 29.30 23.94
C VAL A 300 26.64 29.78 25.37
N GLU A 301 27.75 30.48 25.63
CA GLU A 301 27.88 31.29 26.83
C GLU A 301 26.85 32.42 26.78
N ALA A 302 25.83 32.36 27.65
CA ALA A 302 24.87 33.44 27.79
C ALA A 302 25.51 34.61 28.55
N SER A 303 25.93 35.66 27.83
CA SER A 303 26.09 36.99 28.42
C SER A 303 24.69 37.61 28.58
N VAL A 304 24.28 37.82 29.82
CA VAL A 304 23.05 38.56 30.13
C VAL A 304 23.41 40.04 30.18
N SER A 305 23.10 40.80 29.12
CA SER A 305 22.91 42.25 29.25
C SER A 305 21.51 42.49 29.78
N LYS A 306 21.41 42.93 31.04
CA LYS A 306 20.19 43.48 31.63
C LYS A 306 19.87 44.80 30.92
N GLU A 307 18.76 44.86 30.19
CA GLU A 307 18.05 46.11 29.94
C GLU A 307 16.75 46.09 30.73
N SER A 308 16.64 47.10 31.59
CA SER A 308 15.57 47.38 32.53
C SER A 308 14.30 47.84 31.83
N ALA A 309 13.16 47.29 32.24
CA ALA A 309 11.84 47.83 31.96
C ALA A 309 11.63 49.15 32.71
N SER A 310 11.10 50.16 32.02
CA SER A 310 10.48 51.35 32.62
C SER A 310 8.96 51.34 32.35
N GLU A 311 8.23 51.88 33.34
CA GLU A 311 6.79 51.81 33.59
C GLU A 311 5.86 52.46 32.54
N PRO A 312 4.55 52.14 32.52
CA PRO A 312 3.55 52.86 31.75
C PRO A 312 2.86 53.96 32.59
N THR A 313 2.72 55.17 32.04
CA THR A 313 1.82 56.22 32.58
C THR A 313 0.97 56.88 31.49
N LYS A 314 -0.36 56.72 31.63
CA LYS A 314 -1.56 57.52 31.26
C LYS A 314 -1.74 58.24 29.89
N MET A 315 -2.96 58.00 29.33
CA MET A 315 -3.99 58.89 28.70
C MET A 315 -3.51 59.90 27.63
N ASP A 316 -4.13 60.04 26.44
CA ASP A 316 -5.54 60.40 26.22
C ASP A 316 -5.96 60.26 24.72
N ALA A 317 -7.29 60.24 24.50
CA ALA A 317 -8.08 60.58 23.29
C ALA A 317 -7.78 59.94 21.91
N ASP A 318 -8.78 59.33 21.27
CA ASP A 318 -9.65 60.08 20.34
C ASP A 318 -10.87 59.28 19.87
N GLU A 319 -11.91 60.03 19.54
CA GLU A 319 -13.28 59.71 19.11
C GLU A 319 -13.34 59.27 17.63
N ALA A 320 -14.29 58.38 17.26
CA ALA A 320 -14.92 58.41 15.93
C ALA A 320 -16.25 57.63 15.87
N PRO A 321 -17.21 58.02 15.00
CA PRO A 321 -18.65 57.87 15.24
C PRO A 321 -19.36 56.84 14.33
N ALA A 322 -20.66 56.69 14.59
CA ALA A 322 -21.64 55.92 13.81
C ALA A 322 -22.31 56.75 12.68
N ASP A 323 -22.68 56.08 11.57
CA ASP A 323 -24.02 56.09 10.91
C ASP A 323 -23.95 55.26 9.59
N ALA A 324 -24.74 54.21 9.39
CA ALA A 324 -26.12 54.14 8.86
C ALA A 324 -26.23 54.37 7.32
N ALA A 325 -26.60 53.30 6.58
CA ALA A 325 -27.89 53.14 5.87
C ALA A 325 -27.80 53.58 4.38
N ALA A 326 -28.51 53.06 3.37
CA ALA A 326 -29.59 52.09 3.19
C ALA A 326 -29.63 51.68 1.69
N ALA A 327 -30.29 50.57 1.32
CA ALA A 327 -31.35 50.57 0.29
C ALA A 327 -32.06 49.19 0.18
N PRO A 328 -33.38 49.13 -0.12
CA PRO A 328 -34.23 47.91 -0.13
C PRO A 328 -34.96 47.73 -1.51
N PRO A 329 -36.19 47.16 -1.68
CA PRO A 329 -36.90 45.98 -1.12
C PRO A 329 -37.64 45.08 -2.18
N ASN A 330 -38.43 44.11 -1.65
CA ASN A 330 -39.64 43.41 -2.16
C ASN A 330 -39.46 42.00 -2.77
N GLY A 331 -40.25 40.97 -2.44
CA GLY A 331 -41.37 40.79 -1.50
C GLY A 331 -42.04 39.40 -1.64
N ASN A 332 -42.71 38.93 -0.58
CA ASN A 332 -43.87 38.01 -0.45
C ASN A 332 -43.86 36.62 -1.13
N ASP A 333 -44.45 35.52 -0.62
CA ASP A 333 -45.50 35.29 0.40
C ASP A 333 -45.48 33.83 0.92
N ALA A 334 -45.93 33.66 2.17
CA ALA A 334 -46.80 32.60 2.75
C ALA A 334 -46.44 31.08 2.62
N ASP A 335 -46.81 30.16 3.52
CA ASP A 335 -47.26 30.07 4.92
C ASP A 335 -47.58 28.57 5.13
N VAL A 336 -47.16 27.91 6.22
CA VAL A 336 -47.94 26.89 6.96
C VAL A 336 -47.19 26.38 8.20
N ASN A 337 -47.88 26.62 9.32
CA ASN A 337 -47.63 26.33 10.72
C ASN A 337 -47.92 24.86 11.09
N MET A 338 -47.28 24.35 12.16
CA MET A 338 -47.87 23.47 13.20
C MET A 338 -47.00 23.51 14.47
N GLN A 339 -47.54 24.16 15.50
CA GLN A 339 -47.28 24.15 16.96
C GLN A 339 -47.44 22.73 17.56
N ASP A 340 -47.11 22.35 18.81
CA ASP A 340 -46.56 22.88 20.09
C ASP A 340 -46.15 21.61 20.91
N ALA A 341 -45.38 21.55 22.00
CA ALA A 341 -45.56 22.25 23.29
C ALA A 341 -44.36 22.05 24.25
N LYS A 342 -44.21 23.01 25.18
CA LYS A 342 -43.25 23.15 26.30
C LYS A 342 -43.77 22.58 27.64
N ALA A 343 -42.85 22.33 28.58
CA ALA A 343 -42.83 22.81 30.00
C ALA A 343 -41.50 22.36 30.70
N ASN A 344 -40.61 23.26 31.16
CA ASN A 344 -40.46 23.91 32.50
C ASN A 344 -40.29 22.94 33.70
N ALA A 345 -39.52 23.17 34.77
CA ALA A 345 -38.46 24.10 35.22
C ALA A 345 -37.93 23.57 36.59
N ASP A 346 -36.81 24.13 37.09
CA ASP A 346 -36.43 24.37 38.52
C ASP A 346 -35.05 23.90 39.03
N THR A 347 -34.28 24.90 39.49
CA THR A 347 -33.12 24.94 40.42
C THR A 347 -33.62 25.26 41.84
N PRO A 348 -32.88 24.99 42.95
CA PRO A 348 -31.68 25.74 43.44
C PRO A 348 -30.60 24.83 44.08
N GLY A 349 -29.33 25.15 44.36
CA GLY A 349 -28.63 26.38 44.74
C GLY A 349 -28.23 26.31 46.23
N VAL A 350 -26.95 26.06 46.59
CA VAL A 350 -26.35 26.42 47.91
C VAL A 350 -24.83 26.66 47.78
N GLU A 351 -24.38 27.63 48.56
CA GLU A 351 -23.17 28.45 48.61
C GLU A 351 -22.17 28.00 49.71
N ASN A 352 -21.05 28.73 49.84
CA ASN A 352 -20.05 28.83 50.94
C ASN A 352 -18.79 27.96 50.81
N GLY A 353 -17.56 28.44 51.03
CA GLY A 353 -17.04 29.73 51.50
C GLY A 353 -15.53 29.56 51.78
N ILE A 354 -14.75 30.63 51.62
CA ILE A 354 -13.32 30.73 52.03
C ILE A 354 -13.27 31.30 53.46
N PRO A 355 -12.26 30.97 54.30
CA PRO A 355 -11.28 32.01 54.63
C PRO A 355 -9.81 31.53 54.71
N GLU A 356 -8.92 32.49 54.43
CA GLU A 356 -7.47 32.49 54.56
C GLU A 356 -6.97 32.21 55.99
N ASN A 357 -5.73 31.72 56.12
CA ASN A 357 -4.79 32.33 57.06
C ASN A 357 -3.34 32.15 56.60
N GLY A 358 -2.57 33.23 56.63
CA GLY A 358 -1.21 33.30 56.09
C GLY A 358 -0.11 32.98 57.11
N ASP A 359 1.10 32.77 56.58
CA ASP A 359 2.33 32.98 57.31
C ASP A 359 3.49 33.38 56.37
N LYS A 360 4.39 34.24 56.87
CA LYS A 360 5.45 34.94 56.13
C LYS A 360 6.59 34.02 55.64
N PRO A 361 7.35 34.40 54.59
CA PRO A 361 8.40 33.57 54.02
C PRO A 361 9.71 33.67 54.81
N ALA A 362 10.34 32.53 55.06
CA ALA A 362 11.75 32.45 55.45
C ALA A 362 12.61 32.40 54.18
N GLN A 363 13.60 33.31 54.10
CA GLN A 363 14.70 33.28 53.13
C GLN A 363 15.51 32.00 53.29
N MET A 364 15.72 31.28 52.19
CA MET A 364 16.83 30.36 52.01
C MET A 364 17.49 30.65 50.67
N ASP A 365 18.80 30.89 50.73
CA ASP A 365 19.70 31.09 49.61
C ASP A 365 19.59 29.92 48.62
N VAL A 366 19.36 30.24 47.35
CA VAL A 366 19.51 29.29 46.24
C VAL A 366 20.82 29.65 45.54
N ASP A 367 21.78 28.76 45.68
CA ASP A 367 23.02 28.72 44.93
C ASP A 367 22.68 28.61 43.43
N ASP A 368 22.99 29.67 42.67
CA ASP A 368 22.72 29.79 41.24
C ASP A 368 23.63 28.82 40.46
N THR A 369 23.20 27.57 40.31
CA THR A 369 23.82 26.65 39.35
C THR A 369 23.36 27.06 37.95
N LYS A 370 24.22 27.82 37.24
CA LYS A 370 24.09 28.07 35.79
C LYS A 370 24.02 26.73 35.05
N VAL A 371 22.82 26.32 34.64
CA VAL A 371 22.64 25.22 33.68
C VAL A 371 22.87 25.79 32.27
N PRO A 372 23.91 25.37 31.54
CA PRO A 372 24.11 25.83 30.16
C PRO A 372 22.96 25.35 29.27
N LYS A 373 22.28 26.28 28.59
CA LYS A 373 21.28 25.96 27.57
C LYS A 373 22.01 25.52 26.30
N LYS A 374 22.11 24.20 26.07
CA LYS A 374 22.66 23.62 24.83
C LYS A 374 21.80 24.00 23.62
N LYS A 375 22.38 24.66 22.61
CA LYS A 375 21.72 24.94 21.33
C LYS A 375 22.22 23.93 20.30
N VAL A 376 21.30 23.18 19.68
CA VAL A 376 21.65 22.15 18.68
C VAL A 376 21.44 22.71 17.28
N LYS A 377 22.53 22.88 16.51
CA LYS A 377 22.47 23.25 15.09
C LYS A 377 22.17 22.00 14.25
N LYS A 378 21.22 22.11 13.33
CA LYS A 378 20.83 21.01 12.42
C LYS A 378 21.22 21.37 11.00
N THR A 379 21.99 20.51 10.35
CA THR A 379 22.41 20.68 8.95
C THR A 379 21.99 19.46 8.14
N ASN A 380 21.36 19.67 6.98
CA ASN A 380 21.00 18.56 6.09
C ASN A 380 22.25 17.97 5.44
N VAL A 381 22.36 16.65 5.45
CA VAL A 381 23.47 15.90 4.84
C VAL A 381 22.99 15.32 3.51
N PRO A 382 23.79 15.39 2.43
CA PRO A 382 23.43 14.76 1.16
C PRO A 382 23.24 13.24 1.31
N VAL A 383 22.25 12.71 0.58
CA VAL A 383 21.96 11.27 0.54
C VAL A 383 21.90 10.86 -0.92
N ALA A 384 22.78 9.94 -1.32
CA ALA A 384 22.74 9.30 -2.63
C ALA A 384 22.13 7.90 -2.48
N GLU A 385 21.24 7.52 -3.39
CA GLU A 385 20.54 6.24 -3.33
C GLU A 385 20.89 5.33 -4.51
N LEU A 386 20.96 4.03 -4.22
CA LEU A 386 21.06 2.96 -5.20
C LEU A 386 19.99 1.93 -4.87
N VAL A 387 18.89 1.93 -5.64
CA VAL A 387 17.80 0.97 -5.47
C VAL A 387 17.99 -0.20 -6.45
N TYR A 388 18.12 -1.41 -5.94
CA TYR A 388 18.37 -2.58 -6.78
C TYR A 388 17.14 -2.95 -7.60
N GLY A 389 17.32 -3.07 -8.91
CA GLY A 389 16.23 -3.35 -9.85
C GLY A 389 15.39 -2.13 -10.25
N ALA A 390 15.68 -0.93 -9.73
CA ALA A 390 15.08 0.30 -10.23
C ALA A 390 15.68 0.70 -11.58
N MET A 391 14.86 1.30 -12.44
CA MET A 391 15.34 1.90 -13.69
C MET A 391 16.02 3.23 -13.40
N SER A 392 17.11 3.54 -14.11
CA SER A 392 17.73 4.85 -14.02
C SER A 392 16.79 5.93 -14.59
N PRO A 393 16.89 7.20 -14.17
CA PRO A 393 16.09 8.27 -14.75
C PRO A 393 16.21 8.38 -16.28
N ALA A 394 17.41 8.11 -16.82
CA ALA A 394 17.64 8.10 -18.26
C ALA A 394 16.90 6.95 -18.96
N ASP A 395 16.88 5.75 -18.36
CA ASP A 395 16.15 4.60 -18.91
C ASP A 395 14.63 4.79 -18.82
N VAL A 396 14.14 5.40 -17.74
CA VAL A 396 12.72 5.76 -17.59
C VAL A 396 12.31 6.76 -18.68
N GLN A 397 13.12 7.80 -18.91
CA GLN A 397 12.87 8.79 -19.95
C GLN A 397 12.82 8.13 -21.34
N LYS A 398 13.81 7.28 -21.65
CA LYS A 398 13.84 6.53 -22.92
C LYS A 398 12.63 5.60 -23.09
N ALA A 399 12.20 4.92 -22.02
CA ALA A 399 11.01 4.08 -22.05
C ALA A 399 9.73 4.91 -22.28
N SER A 400 9.64 6.08 -21.66
CA SER A 400 8.52 7.01 -21.84
C SER A 400 8.43 7.55 -23.26
N GLU A 401 9.57 7.89 -23.87
CA GLU A 401 9.63 8.34 -25.27
C GLU A 401 9.16 7.23 -26.22
N LYS A 402 9.65 6.00 -26.01
CA LYS A 402 9.24 4.86 -26.81
C LYS A 402 7.74 4.55 -26.68
N GLU A 403 7.19 4.63 -25.46
CA GLU A 403 5.76 4.46 -25.23
C GLU A 403 4.94 5.53 -25.97
N TYR A 404 5.40 6.78 -25.95
CA TYR A 404 4.76 7.87 -26.68
C TYR A 404 4.76 7.63 -28.20
N GLU A 405 5.86 7.13 -28.76
CA GLU A 405 5.94 6.78 -30.18
C GLU A 405 4.95 5.65 -30.55
N MET A 406 4.89 4.59 -29.74
CA MET A 406 3.96 3.47 -29.96
C MET A 406 2.49 3.94 -29.85
N ALA A 407 2.16 4.73 -28.83
CA ALA A 407 0.83 5.28 -28.64
C ALA A 407 0.41 6.20 -29.80
N LEU A 408 1.36 6.99 -30.35
CA LEU A 408 1.10 7.82 -31.53
C LEU A 408 0.83 6.96 -32.77
N GLN A 409 1.60 5.89 -32.98
CA GLN A 409 1.37 4.95 -34.08
C GLN A 409 -0.01 4.29 -33.98
N ASP A 410 -0.38 3.80 -32.80
CA ASP A 410 -1.70 3.20 -32.55
C ASP A 410 -2.83 4.20 -32.84
N ARG A 411 -2.69 5.43 -32.35
CA ARG A 411 -3.66 6.50 -32.62
C ARG A 411 -3.82 6.78 -34.11
N VAL A 412 -2.72 6.89 -34.86
CA VAL A 412 -2.77 7.13 -36.31
C VAL A 412 -3.42 5.95 -37.04
N MET A 413 -3.16 4.71 -36.62
CA MET A 413 -3.80 3.52 -37.18
C MET A 413 -5.32 3.51 -36.92
N GLU A 414 -5.76 3.83 -35.70
CA GLU A 414 -7.17 3.93 -35.35
C GLU A 414 -7.86 5.05 -36.14
N GLU A 415 -7.28 6.25 -36.17
CA GLU A 415 -7.82 7.38 -36.94
C GLU A 415 -7.92 7.03 -38.43
N THR A 416 -6.92 6.35 -39.00
CA THR A 416 -6.94 5.91 -40.40
C THR A 416 -8.05 4.89 -40.65
N LYS A 417 -8.22 3.92 -39.75
CA LYS A 417 -9.30 2.91 -39.83
C LYS A 417 -10.67 3.59 -39.77
N ASP A 418 -10.84 4.56 -38.88
CA ASP A 418 -12.10 5.30 -38.73
C ASP A 418 -12.40 6.13 -39.97
N LYS A 419 -11.41 6.80 -40.56
CA LYS A 419 -11.59 7.55 -41.81
C LYS A 419 -11.93 6.62 -42.98
N LYS A 420 -11.29 5.45 -43.07
CA LYS A 420 -11.63 4.44 -44.07
C LYS A 420 -13.08 3.97 -43.92
N ASN A 421 -13.49 3.61 -42.70
CA ASN A 421 -14.86 3.20 -42.41
C ASN A 421 -15.88 4.31 -42.74
N ALA A 422 -15.55 5.57 -42.44
CA ALA A 422 -16.41 6.71 -42.75
C ALA A 422 -16.59 6.91 -44.27
N VAL A 423 -15.53 6.74 -45.06
CA VAL A 423 -15.62 6.79 -46.53
C VAL A 423 -16.44 5.63 -47.07
N GLU A 424 -16.21 4.41 -46.60
CA GLU A 424 -17.00 3.24 -46.98
C GLU A 424 -18.49 3.45 -46.67
N ALA A 425 -18.81 3.89 -45.44
CA ALA A 425 -20.18 4.19 -45.03
C ALA A 425 -20.83 5.27 -45.90
N TYR A 426 -20.10 6.34 -46.24
CA TYR A 426 -20.58 7.41 -47.11
C TYR A 426 -20.88 6.91 -48.53
N VAL A 427 -20.04 6.05 -49.10
CA VAL A 427 -20.27 5.45 -50.43
C VAL A 427 -21.53 4.59 -50.43
N TYR A 428 -21.74 3.77 -49.39
CA TYR A 428 -22.96 2.98 -49.26
C TYR A 428 -24.21 3.87 -49.10
N ASP A 429 -24.13 4.95 -48.31
CA ASP A 429 -25.23 5.90 -48.13
C ASP A 429 -25.59 6.61 -49.45
N MET A 430 -24.59 7.07 -50.20
CA MET A 430 -24.82 7.74 -51.48
C MET A 430 -25.30 6.80 -52.58
N ARG A 431 -24.94 5.52 -52.54
CA ARG A 431 -25.46 4.53 -53.50
C ARG A 431 -26.93 4.20 -53.27
N ASN A 432 -27.40 4.30 -52.02
CA ASN A 432 -28.77 3.99 -51.64
C ASN A 432 -29.74 5.18 -51.82
N LYS A 433 -29.21 6.38 -52.05
CA LYS A 433 -29.95 7.57 -52.48
C LYS A 433 -30.04 7.61 -53.99
#